data_AF-A0A6I6JSR2-F1
#
_entry.id   AF-A0A6I6JSR2-F1
#
_cell.length_a   1.000
_cell.length_b   1.000
_cell.length_c   1.000
_cell.angle_alpha   90.00
_cell.angle_beta   90.00
_cell.angle_gamma   90.00
#
_symmetry.space_group_name_H-M   'P 1'
#
loop_
_entity.id
_entity.type
_entity.pdbx_description
1 polymer ?
#
loop_
_entity_poly.entity_id
_entity_poly.type
_entity_poly.pdbx_seq_one_letter_code
_entity_poly.pdbx_strand_id
1 'polypeptide(L)' 'MGIESGIFYQLKKVMLKKTWYNDMEMSWVDDFNPKMNTLFTSFGARQTLTHKTMRYLFDQNKTFKRAPIID' A
#
# COMPACT_ATOMS: atom_id res chain seq x y z
N MET A 1 9.74 -11.01 2.10
CA MET A 1 9.69 -9.59 2.49
C MET A 1 10.84 -9.31 3.43
N GLY A 2 11.93 -8.75 2.92
CA GLY A 2 13.14 -8.54 3.72
C GLY A 2 14.01 -7.44 3.13
N ILE A 3 14.06 -7.39 1.80
CA ILE A 3 14.65 -6.26 1.08
C ILE A 3 13.72 -5.05 1.17
N GLU A 4 12.41 -5.25 1.02
CA GLU A 4 11.42 -4.16 1.08
C GLU A 4 11.42 -3.49 2.45
N SER A 5 11.47 -4.27 3.54
CA SER A 5 11.54 -3.71 4.90
C SER A 5 12.83 -2.94 5.15
N GLY A 6 13.96 -3.40 4.60
CA GLY A 6 15.24 -2.68 4.64
C GLY A 6 15.18 -1.34 3.89
N ILE A 7 14.55 -1.32 2.71
CA ILE A 7 14.33 -0.10 1.93
C ILE A 7 13.45 0.89 2.70
N PHE A 8 12.31 0.44 3.25
CA PHE A 8 11.41 1.31 4.02
C PHE A 8 12.07 1.84 5.30
N TYR A 9 12.88 1.03 5.97
CA TYR A 9 13.63 1.47 7.15
C TYR A 9 14.64 2.58 6.81
N GLN A 10 15.38 2.43 5.71
CA GLN A 10 16.31 3.46 5.26
C GLN A 10 15.59 4.72 4.78
N LEU A 11 14.48 4.57 4.06
CA LEU A 11 13.63 5.68 3.63
C LEU A 11 13.12 6.48 4.83
N LYS A 12 12.59 5.80 5.86
CA LYS A 12 12.14 6.43 7.12
C LYS A 12 13.26 7.26 7.76
N LYS A 13 14.49 6.73 7.84
CA LYS A 13 15.63 7.47 8.39
C LYS A 13 15.95 8.75 7.62
N VAL A 14 15.85 8.74 6.29
CA VAL A 14 16.13 9.93 5.48
C VAL A 14 15.00 10.95 5.60
N MET A 15 13.75 10.49 5.65
CA MET A 15 12.59 11.37 5.73
C MET A 15 12.45 12.04 7.09
N LEU A 16 12.78 11.35 8.19
CA LEU A 16 12.80 11.95 9.53
C LEU A 16 13.82 13.09 9.68
N LYS A 17 14.82 13.20 8.80
CA LYS A 17 15.76 14.33 8.77
C LYS A 17 15.17 15.58 8.10
N LYS A 18 14.06 15.44 7.38
CA LYS A 18 13.42 16.53 6.64
C LYS A 18 12.30 17.12 7.50
N THR A 19 12.64 18.12 8.30
CA THR A 19 11.76 18.73 9.29
C THR A 19 10.58 19.50 8.70
N TRP A 20 10.57 19.73 7.37
CA TRP A 20 9.50 20.40 6.66
C TRP A 20 8.38 19.47 6.18
N TYR A 21 8.55 18.15 6.31
CA TYR A 21 7.47 17.19 6.04
C TYR A 21 6.83 16.78 7.37
N ASN A 22 5.53 17.03 7.50
CA ASN A 22 4.77 16.68 8.70
C ASN A 22 4.23 15.24 8.62
N ASP A 23 3.86 14.82 7.41
CA ASP A 23 3.20 13.54 7.17
C ASP A 23 3.86 12.82 5.99
N MET A 24 3.80 11.49 6.03
CA MET A 24 4.20 10.62 4.94
C MET A 24 3.08 9.64 4.67
N GLU A 25 2.56 9.68 3.45
CA GLU A 25 1.53 8.77 2.99
C GLU A 25 2.09 7.82 1.94
N MET A 26 1.65 6.57 1.99
CA MET A 26 1.96 5.57 0.98
C MET A 26 0.65 5.04 0.40
N SER A 27 0.41 5.37 -0.86
CA SER A 27 -0.87 5.10 -1.52
C SER A 27 -0.94 3.72 -2.18
N TRP A 28 0.18 3.03 -2.33
CA TRP A 28 0.30 1.81 -3.16
C TRP A 28 0.30 0.53 -2.32
N VAL A 29 -0.76 0.32 -1.55
CA VAL A 29 -1.02 -0.95 -0.87
C VAL A 29 -2.42 -1.39 -1.23
N ASP A 30 -2.50 -2.36 -2.12
CA ASP A 30 -3.77 -2.92 -2.53
C ASP A 30 -4.31 -3.92 -1.48
N ASP A 31 -5.63 -4.09 -1.49
CA ASP A 31 -6.37 -5.01 -0.62
C ASP A 31 -5.95 -6.48 -0.79
N PHE A 32 -5.42 -6.85 -1.97
CA PHE A 32 -4.91 -8.18 -2.26
C PHE A 32 -3.53 -8.48 -1.66
N ASN A 33 -2.85 -7.51 -1.05
CA ASN A 33 -1.52 -7.68 -0.46
C ASN A 33 -1.53 -7.47 1.07
N PRO A 34 -2.04 -8.45 1.85
CA PRO A 34 -2.15 -8.33 3.30
C PRO A 34 -0.79 -8.22 3.99
N LYS A 35 0.26 -8.83 3.42
CA LYS A 35 1.62 -8.78 3.98
C LYS A 35 2.19 -7.36 4.03
N MET A 36 2.01 -6.60 2.94
CA MET A 36 2.46 -5.20 2.92
C MET A 36 1.68 -4.35 3.90
N ASN A 37 0.38 -4.57 4.06
CA ASN A 37 -0.43 -3.82 5.03
C ASN A 37 0.05 -4.05 6.48
N THR A 38 0.37 -5.29 6.84
CA THR A 38 0.93 -5.63 8.16
C THR A 38 2.31 -4.99 8.38
N LEU A 39 3.14 -4.91 7.33
CA LEU A 39 4.44 -4.24 7.40
C LEU A 39 4.27 -2.75 7.71
N PHE A 40 3.38 -2.05 7.01
CA PHE A 40 3.12 -0.63 7.26
C PHE A 40 2.55 -0.36 8.65
N THR A 41 1.62 -1.19 9.10
CA THR A 41 1.07 -1.10 10.46
C THR A 41 2.17 -1.27 11.51
N SER A 42 3.10 -2.21 11.29
CA SER A 42 4.26 -2.42 12.18
C SER A 42 5.23 -1.24 12.21
N PHE A 43 5.31 -0.44 11.13
CA PHE A 43 6.13 0.78 11.07
C PHE A 43 5.48 2.01 11.71
N GLY A 44 4.23 1.88 12.19
CA GLY A 44 3.43 2.94 12.81
C GLY A 44 2.52 3.69 11.85
N ALA A 45 2.34 3.20 10.61
CA ALA A 45 1.39 3.80 9.68
C ALA A 45 -0.05 3.43 10.06
N ARG A 46 -0.99 4.32 9.75
CA ARG A 46 -2.43 4.08 9.89
C ARG A 46 -3.10 4.28 8.54
N GLN A 47 -4.14 3.48 8.27
CA GLN A 47 -4.96 3.68 7.07
C GLN A 47 -5.70 5.02 7.18
N THR A 48 -5.41 5.94 6.26
CA THR A 48 -5.98 7.29 6.25
C THR A 48 -6.93 7.49 5.07
N LEU A 49 -6.59 6.97 3.90
CA LEU A 49 -7.39 7.11 2.68
C LEU A 49 -7.52 5.76 1.96
N THR A 50 -8.70 5.50 1.39
CA THR A 50 -8.98 4.33 0.56
C THR A 50 -9.29 4.76 -0.86
N HIS A 51 -8.37 4.53 -1.79
CA HIS A 51 -8.56 4.80 -3.20
C HIS A 51 -9.37 3.67 -3.84
N LYS A 52 -10.47 4.02 -4.53
CA LYS A 52 -11.33 3.03 -5.22
C LYS A 52 -11.15 3.15 -6.72
N THR A 53 -10.58 2.13 -7.34
CA THR A 53 -10.48 2.03 -8.80
C THR A 53 -11.73 1.34 -9.33
N MET A 54 -12.60 2.12 -10.00
CA MET A 54 -13.83 1.60 -10.60
C MET A 54 -13.54 1.10 -12.02
N ARG A 55 -13.99 -0.12 -12.34
CA ARG A 55 -13.87 -0.73 -13.66
C ARG A 55 -15.26 -1.04 -14.19
N TYR A 56 -15.59 -0.50 -15.35
CA TYR A 56 -16.84 -0.80 -16.07
C TYR A 56 -16.59 -1.86 -17.14
N LEU A 57 -17.41 -2.91 -17.15
CA LEU A 57 -17.40 -3.92 -18.22
C LEU A 57 -18.54 -3.59 -19.19
N PHE A 58 -18.19 -3.19 -20.41
CA PHE A 58 -19.16 -2.90 -21.47
C PHE A 58 -19.96 -4.15 -21.89
N ASP A 59 -19.32 -5.31 -21.82
CA ASP A 59 -19.96 -6.60 -22.04
C ASP A 59 -20.39 -7.19 -20.69
N GLN A 60 -21.70 -7.16 -20.42
CA GLN A 60 -22.29 -7.62 -19.16
C GLN A 60 -22.27 -9.16 -19.03
N ASN A 61 -22.01 -9.90 -20.10
CA ASN A 61 -21.93 -11.36 -20.04
C ASN A 61 -20.57 -11.87 -19.55
N LYS A 62 -19.57 -11.00 -19.43
CA LYS A 62 -18.23 -11.38 -18.97
C LYS A 62 -18.14 -11.41 -17.44
N THR A 63 -17.56 -12.49 -16.93
CA THR A 63 -17.31 -12.65 -15.50
C THR A 63 -16.16 -11.76 -15.04
N PHE A 64 -16.40 -11.00 -13.97
CA PHE A 64 -15.37 -10.24 -13.29
C PHE A 64 -14.50 -11.17 -12.44
N LYS A 65 -13.18 -11.14 -12.65
CA LYS A 65 -12.20 -11.82 -11.79
C LYS A 65 -11.37 -10.77 -11.06
N ARG A 66 -11.30 -10.89 -9.73
CA ARG A 66 -10.37 -10.12 -8.89
C ARG A 66 -8.94 -10.63 -9.07
N ALA A 67 -7.97 -9.76 -8.77
CA ALA A 67 -6.59 -10.21 -8.61
C ALA A 67 -6.52 -11.24 -7.46
N PRO A 68 -5.71 -12.29 -7.59
CA PRO A 68 -5.51 -13.25 -6.50
C PRO A 68 -4.86 -12.55 -5.31
N ILE A 69 -5.21 -13.00 -4.10
CA ILE A 69 -4.55 -12.57 -2.87
C ILE A 69 -3.11 -13.09 -2.92
N ILE A 70 -2.14 -12.21 -2.72
CA ILE A 70 -0.73 -12.56 -2.69
C ILE A 70 -0.41 -13.08 -1.30
N ASP A 71 -0.04 -14.36 -1.25
CA ASP A 71 0.25 -15.11 -0.04
C ASP A 71 1.72 -15.12 0.38
#